data_AF-A0A8T0MDT1-F1
#
_entry.id   AF-A0A8T0MDT1-F1
#
_cell.length_a   1.000
_cell.length_b   1.000
_cell.length_c   1.000
_cell.angle_alpha   90.00
_cell.angle_beta   90.00
_cell.angle_gamma   90.00
#
_symmetry.space_group_name_H-M   'P 1'
#
loop_
_entity.id
_entity.type
_entity.pdbx_description
1 polymer ?
#
loop_
_entity_poly.entity_id
_entity_poly.type
_entity_poly.pdbx_seq_one_letter_code
_entity_poly.pdbx_strand_id
1 'polypeptide(L)'
;MSSRGIGRSSKRSSREQSVCSPQKKCTKSTSIEDVVQELDIIVKDYKRHKTSRDIENEEMARVHQILRDDGFNESDLYYIQATNLCTDKMHRSSFLNFQSKEGRMNYVKYSVEMMYLKSK
;
A
#
# COMPACT_ATOMS: atom_id res chain seq x y z
N MET A 1 0.44 -74.33 59.38
CA MET A 1 1.64 -74.05 58.55
C MET A 1 1.19 -73.77 57.12
N SER A 2 1.53 -72.57 56.62
CA SER A 2 1.62 -72.08 55.23
C SER A 2 0.83 -72.78 54.11
N SER A 3 -0.16 -72.11 53.51
CA SER A 3 -0.06 -71.34 52.23
C SER A 3 -0.91 -72.04 51.14
N ARG A 4 -1.60 -71.42 50.19
CA ARG A 4 -1.41 -70.16 49.43
C ARG A 4 -2.77 -69.58 49.00
N GLY A 5 -2.87 -68.26 48.97
CA GLY A 5 -3.97 -67.53 48.34
C GLY A 5 -3.84 -67.51 46.81
N ILE A 6 -4.99 -67.46 46.12
CA ILE A 6 -5.09 -67.10 44.70
C ILE A 6 -6.22 -66.10 44.58
N GLY A 7 -5.84 -64.81 44.55
CA GLY A 7 -6.76 -63.70 44.32
C GLY A 7 -7.30 -63.75 42.90
N ARG A 8 -8.62 -63.86 42.78
CA ARG A 8 -9.31 -63.59 41.50
C ARG A 8 -9.40 -62.08 41.33
N SER A 9 -8.39 -61.55 40.65
CA SER A 9 -8.30 -60.17 40.19
C SER A 9 -9.40 -59.86 39.18
N SER A 10 -10.15 -58.79 39.46
CA SER A 10 -11.17 -58.18 38.61
C SER A 10 -10.56 -57.75 37.27
N LYS A 11 -10.76 -58.54 36.20
CA LYS A 11 -10.52 -58.07 34.83
C LYS A 11 -11.82 -57.51 34.27
N ARG A 12 -12.10 -56.24 34.60
CA ARG A 12 -12.93 -55.41 33.71
C ARG A 12 -12.19 -55.36 32.38
N SER A 13 -12.86 -55.73 31.29
CA SER A 13 -12.35 -55.55 29.93
C SER A 13 -12.16 -54.06 29.70
N SER A 14 -10.97 -53.55 30.01
CA SER A 14 -10.51 -52.23 29.62
C SER A 14 -10.19 -52.32 28.13
N ARG A 15 -11.21 -52.16 27.28
CA ARG A 15 -11.01 -51.79 25.89
C ARG A 15 -10.31 -50.44 25.94
N GLU A 16 -9.01 -50.41 25.67
CA GLU A 16 -8.30 -49.16 25.43
C GLU A 16 -8.93 -48.52 24.19
N GLN A 17 -9.88 -47.63 24.44
CA GLN A 17 -10.40 -46.75 23.41
C GLN A 17 -9.28 -45.75 23.19
N SER A 18 -8.43 -46.04 22.19
CA SER A 18 -7.46 -45.07 21.67
C SER A 18 -8.25 -43.85 21.22
N VAL A 19 -8.33 -42.88 22.12
CA VAL A 19 -8.86 -41.55 21.83
C VAL A 19 -7.83 -40.89 20.95
N CYS A 20 -8.07 -40.97 19.64
CA CYS A 20 -7.33 -40.22 18.64
C CYS A 20 -7.47 -38.74 19.01
N SER A 21 -6.46 -38.21 19.70
CA SER A 21 -6.36 -36.78 19.97
C SER A 21 -6.39 -36.07 18.61
N PRO A 22 -7.12 -34.95 18.46
CA PRO A 22 -7.06 -34.18 17.23
C PRO A 22 -5.59 -33.93 16.90
N GLN A 23 -5.12 -34.43 15.76
CA GLN A 23 -3.75 -34.18 15.33
C GLN A 23 -3.56 -32.67 15.37
N LYS A 24 -2.63 -32.21 16.23
CA LYS A 24 -2.23 -30.80 16.23
C LYS A 24 -1.86 -30.50 14.79
N LYS A 25 -2.63 -29.64 14.12
CA LYS A 25 -2.21 -29.08 12.83
C LYS A 25 -0.82 -28.52 13.10
N CYS A 26 0.19 -29.09 12.45
CA CYS A 26 1.52 -28.52 12.47
C CYS A 26 1.38 -27.15 11.80
N THR A 27 1.14 -26.13 12.61
CA THR A 27 1.36 -24.75 12.21
C THR A 27 2.84 -24.71 11.91
N LYS A 28 3.20 -24.73 10.61
CA LYS A 28 4.57 -24.39 10.20
C LYS A 28 4.87 -23.07 10.91
N SER A 29 5.73 -23.12 11.92
CA SER A 29 6.22 -21.92 12.56
C SER A 29 6.98 -21.17 11.48
N THR A 30 6.48 -20.00 11.08
CA THR A 30 7.23 -19.08 10.23
C THR A 30 8.63 -18.94 10.82
N SER A 31 9.67 -19.19 10.02
CA SER A 31 11.03 -19.10 10.53
C SER A 31 11.35 -17.65 10.89
N ILE A 32 12.29 -17.44 11.81
CA ILE A 32 12.77 -16.08 12.12
C ILE A 32 13.32 -15.43 10.85
N GLU A 33 14.01 -16.20 10.01
CA GLU A 33 14.53 -15.78 8.71
C GLU A 33 13.42 -15.29 7.77
N ASP A 34 12.27 -15.97 7.75
CA ASP A 34 11.13 -15.58 6.92
C ASP A 34 10.56 -14.23 7.39
N VAL A 35 10.45 -14.00 8.70
CA VAL A 35 10.00 -12.73 9.28
C VAL A 35 11.00 -11.61 9.00
N VAL A 36 12.30 -11.88 9.11
CA VAL A 36 13.35 -10.90 8.80
C VAL A 36 13.32 -10.51 7.32
N GLN A 37 13.08 -11.48 6.43
CA GLN A 37 12.96 -11.22 5.00
C GLN A 37 11.69 -10.40 4.68
N GLU A 38 10.57 -10.69 5.32
CA GLU A 38 9.34 -9.90 5.19
C GLU A 38 9.54 -8.46 5.64
N LEU A 39 10.22 -8.24 6.77
CA LEU A 39 10.55 -6.90 7.26
C LEU A 39 11.45 -6.13 6.29
N ASP A 40 12.43 -6.79 5.67
CA ASP A 40 13.30 -6.16 4.65
C ASP A 40 12.50 -5.70 3.43
N ILE A 41 11.54 -6.50 2.97
CA ILE A 41 10.62 -6.13 1.87
C ILE A 41 9.79 -4.90 2.27
N ILE A 42 9.18 -4.91 3.45
CA ILE A 42 8.37 -3.78 3.95
C ILE A 42 9.20 -2.50 4.03
N VAL A 43 10.43 -2.58 4.55
CA VAL A 43 11.33 -1.42 4.66
C VAL A 43 11.74 -0.89 3.29
N LYS A 44 12.03 -1.78 2.33
CA LYS A 44 12.36 -1.39 0.95
C LYS A 44 11.18 -0.71 0.26
N ASP A 45 9.99 -1.26 0.38
CA ASP A 45 8.78 -0.69 -0.18
C ASP A 45 8.47 0.68 0.44
N TYR A 46 8.58 0.80 1.76
CA TYR A 46 8.43 2.09 2.45
C TYR A 46 9.41 3.14 1.93
N LYS A 47 10.69 2.80 1.79
CA LYS A 47 11.70 3.71 1.24
C LYS A 47 11.36 4.15 -0.18
N ARG A 48 10.91 3.23 -1.04
CA ARG A 48 10.50 3.52 -2.41
C ARG A 48 9.26 4.43 -2.47
N HIS A 49 8.28 4.20 -1.61
CA HIS A 49 7.10 5.06 -1.53
C HIS A 49 7.46 6.45 -1.02
N LYS A 50 8.36 6.54 -0.02
CA LYS A 50 8.85 7.83 0.47
C LYS A 50 9.54 8.62 -0.64
N THR A 51 10.46 8.00 -1.39
CA THR A 51 11.16 8.70 -2.47
C THR A 51 10.21 9.14 -3.59
N SER A 52 9.18 8.34 -3.92
CA SER A 52 8.14 8.76 -4.88
C SER A 52 7.41 10.01 -4.40
N ARG A 53 6.99 10.04 -3.13
CA ARG A 53 6.30 11.19 -2.54
C ARG A 53 7.17 12.43 -2.48
N ASP A 54 8.46 12.27 -2.17
CA ASP A 54 9.41 13.39 -2.15
C ASP A 54 9.53 14.01 -3.55
N ILE A 55 9.62 13.18 -4.61
CA ILE A 55 9.64 13.65 -6.00
C ILE A 55 8.32 14.34 -6.37
N GLU A 56 7.18 13.73 -6.04
CA GLU A 56 5.86 14.31 -6.32
C GLU A 56 5.67 15.69 -5.66
N ASN A 57 6.13 15.83 -4.42
CA ASN A 57 6.10 17.10 -3.70
C ASN A 57 7.00 18.15 -4.36
N GLU A 58 8.20 17.77 -4.80
CA GLU A 58 9.11 18.67 -5.51
C GLU A 58 8.54 19.12 -6.87
N GLU A 59 7.93 18.20 -7.61
CA GLU A 59 7.24 18.52 -8.86
C GLU A 59 6.07 19.48 -8.64
N MET A 60 5.25 19.25 -7.60
CA MET A 60 4.15 20.15 -7.26
C MET A 60 4.66 21.53 -6.83
N ALA A 61 5.72 21.60 -6.03
CA ALA A 61 6.35 22.87 -5.68
C ALA A 61 6.81 23.64 -6.94
N ARG A 62 7.37 22.93 -7.93
CA ARG A 62 7.72 23.52 -9.24
C ARG A 62 6.50 24.00 -10.03
N VAL A 63 5.38 23.26 -10.03
CA VAL A 63 4.13 23.73 -10.64
C VAL A 63 3.69 25.06 -10.02
N HIS A 64 3.65 25.14 -8.68
CA HIS A 64 3.28 26.37 -7.98
C HIS A 64 4.23 27.52 -8.29
N GLN A 65 5.53 27.25 -8.42
CA GLN A 65 6.51 28.27 -8.79
C GLN A 65 6.26 28.80 -10.19
N ILE A 66 6.09 27.92 -11.18
CA ILE A 66 5.82 28.32 -12.57
C ILE A 66 4.54 29.14 -12.68
N LEU A 67 3.48 28.77 -11.96
CA LEU A 67 2.22 29.54 -11.96
C LEU A 67 2.43 30.96 -11.44
N ARG A 68 3.20 31.13 -10.37
CA ARG A 68 3.57 32.47 -9.85
C ARG A 68 4.44 33.24 -10.82
N ASP A 69 5.44 32.59 -11.44
CA ASP A 69 6.32 33.20 -12.43
C ASP A 69 5.55 33.65 -13.69
N ASP A 70 4.49 32.91 -14.05
CA ASP A 70 3.55 33.26 -15.11
C ASP A 70 2.59 34.40 -14.71
N GLY A 71 2.62 34.84 -13.45
CA GLY A 71 1.82 35.94 -12.91
C GLY A 71 0.43 35.53 -12.43
N PHE A 72 0.20 34.25 -12.14
CA PHE A 72 -1.05 33.76 -11.55
C PHE A 72 -0.95 33.70 -10.02
N ASN A 73 -1.97 34.21 -9.36
CA ASN A 73 -2.15 34.14 -7.91
C ASN A 73 -3.02 32.94 -7.51
N GLU A 74 -2.95 32.51 -6.26
CA GLU A 74 -3.73 31.38 -5.73
C GLU A 74 -5.25 31.58 -5.83
N SER A 75 -5.69 32.84 -5.88
CA SER A 75 -7.10 33.21 -6.08
C SER A 75 -7.58 33.05 -7.52
N ASP A 76 -6.66 32.93 -8.48
CA ASP A 76 -7.03 32.87 -9.89
C ASP A 76 -7.61 31.49 -10.22
N LEU A 77 -8.73 31.47 -10.94
CA LEU A 77 -9.36 30.22 -11.36
C LEU A 77 -8.39 29.31 -12.12
N TYR A 78 -7.54 29.89 -12.96
CA TYR A 78 -6.52 29.16 -13.70
C TYR A 78 -5.50 28.48 -12.77
N TYR A 79 -5.09 29.16 -11.68
CA TYR A 79 -4.17 28.60 -10.69
C TYR A 79 -4.77 27.36 -10.03
N ILE A 80 -6.03 27.45 -9.60
CA ILE A 80 -6.77 26.36 -8.95
C ILE A 80 -6.93 25.19 -9.92
N GLN A 81 -7.33 25.47 -11.16
CA GLN A 81 -7.49 24.48 -12.23
C GLN A 81 -6.18 23.75 -12.54
N ALA A 82 -5.08 24.49 -12.75
CA ALA A 82 -3.77 23.92 -13.04
C ALA A 82 -3.25 23.07 -11.86
N THR A 83 -3.42 23.56 -10.63
CA THR A 83 -3.04 22.84 -9.41
C THR A 83 -3.79 21.51 -9.28
N ASN A 84 -5.12 21.53 -9.45
CA ASN A 84 -5.94 20.33 -9.40
C ASN A 84 -5.62 19.37 -10.55
N LEU A 85 -5.37 19.90 -11.75
CA LEU A 85 -4.98 19.07 -12.89
C LEU A 85 -3.65 18.35 -12.63
N CYS A 86 -2.67 19.05 -12.03
CA CYS A 86 -1.34 18.52 -11.75
C CYS A 86 -1.27 17.59 -10.53
N THR A 87 -2.37 17.29 -9.84
CA THR A 87 -2.35 16.19 -8.86
C THR A 87 -2.11 14.86 -9.54
N ASP A 88 -2.58 14.72 -10.79
CA ASP A 88 -2.27 13.58 -11.64
C ASP A 88 -0.84 13.67 -12.20
N LYS A 89 -0.12 12.55 -12.12
CA LYS A 89 1.29 12.47 -12.53
C LYS A 89 1.50 12.75 -14.01
N MET A 90 0.62 12.28 -14.89
CA MET A 90 0.77 12.46 -16.33
C MET A 90 0.57 13.92 -16.68
N HIS A 91 -0.48 14.54 -16.13
CA HIS A 91 -0.75 15.95 -16.32
C HIS A 91 0.34 16.85 -15.76
N ARG A 92 0.87 16.54 -14.56
CA ARG A 92 1.99 17.27 -13.96
C ARG A 92 3.23 17.21 -14.83
N SER A 93 3.61 16.02 -15.28
CA SER A 93 4.76 15.83 -16.17
C SER A 93 4.57 16.60 -17.48
N SER A 94 3.38 16.57 -18.08
CA SER A 94 3.10 17.35 -19.29
C SER A 94 3.20 18.85 -19.04
N PHE A 95 2.60 19.36 -17.95
CA PHE A 95 2.64 20.78 -17.58
C PHE A 95 4.07 21.28 -17.41
N LEU A 96 4.92 20.54 -16.67
CA LEU A 96 6.31 20.88 -16.42
C LEU A 96 7.19 20.88 -17.69
N ASN A 97 6.78 20.18 -18.74
CA ASN A 97 7.52 20.13 -20.00
C ASN A 97 7.19 21.30 -20.95
N PHE A 98 6.12 22.07 -20.70
CA PHE A 98 5.82 23.25 -21.50
C PHE A 98 6.73 24.42 -21.12
N GLN A 99 7.38 25.02 -22.11
CA GLN A 99 8.29 26.16 -21.91
C GLN A 99 7.54 27.50 -21.86
N SER A 100 6.54 27.69 -22.71
CA SER A 100 5.77 28.93 -22.78
C SER A 100 4.56 28.93 -21.85
N LYS A 101 4.25 30.12 -21.33
CA LYS A 101 3.03 30.39 -20.56
C LYS A 101 1.79 30.02 -21.35
N GLU A 102 1.73 30.44 -22.62
CA GLU A 102 0.60 30.19 -23.52
C GLU A 102 0.40 28.69 -23.75
N GLY A 103 1.49 27.92 -23.87
CA GLY A 103 1.43 26.47 -24.01
C GLY A 103 0.81 25.81 -22.78
N ARG A 104 1.26 26.19 -21.59
CA ARG A 104 0.67 25.74 -20.32
C ARG A 104 -0.80 26.13 -20.21
N MET A 105 -1.15 27.36 -20.56
CA MET A 105 -2.52 27.88 -20.53
C MET A 105 -3.46 27.06 -21.42
N ASN A 106 -3.07 26.87 -22.68
CA ASN A 106 -3.87 26.10 -23.63
C ASN A 106 -4.02 24.65 -23.19
N TYR A 107 -2.96 24.03 -22.68
CA TYR A 107 -3.00 22.66 -22.18
C TYR A 107 -3.98 22.47 -21.02
N VAL A 108 -3.89 23.34 -20.00
CA VAL A 108 -4.79 23.28 -18.83
C VAL A 108 -6.23 23.49 -19.25
N LYS A 109 -6.49 24.52 -20.07
CA LYS A 109 -7.84 24.82 -20.55
C LYS A 109 -8.46 23.64 -21.29
N TYR A 110 -7.75 23.10 -22.28
CA TYR A 110 -8.21 21.94 -23.04
C TYR A 110 -8.47 20.72 -22.14
N SER A 111 -7.53 20.42 -21.23
CA SER A 111 -7.64 19.25 -20.35
C SER A 111 -8.85 19.34 -19.42
N VAL A 112 -9.05 20.51 -18.82
CA VAL A 112 -10.19 20.78 -17.92
C VAL A 112 -11.52 20.70 -18.67
N GLU A 113 -11.62 21.30 -19.86
CA GLU A 113 -12.81 21.20 -20.71
C GLU A 113 -13.15 19.73 -21.05
N MET A 114 -12.14 18.94 -21.43
CA MET A 114 -12.32 17.52 -21.74
C MET A 114 -12.75 16.69 -20.53
N MET A 115 -12.31 17.02 -19.32
CA MET A 115 -12.75 16.35 -18.09
C MET A 115 -14.23 16.63 -17.80
N TYR A 116 -14.68 17.87 -17.99
CA TYR A 116 -16.10 18.22 -17.81
C TYR A 116 -17.00 17.57 -18.86
N LEU A 117 -16.54 17.46 -20.11
CA LEU A 117 -17.31 16.80 -21.18
C LEU A 117 -17.49 15.31 -20.94
N LYS A 118 -16.47 14.63 -20.39
CA LYS A 118 -16.56 13.19 -20.07
C LYS A 118 -17.44 12.89 -18.85
N SER A 119 -17.78 13.90 -18.07
CA SER A 119 -18.56 13.76 -16.83
C SER A 119 -20.07 14.00 -17.05
N LYS A 120 -20.49 14.26 -18.28
CA LYS A 120 -21.90 14.39 -18.71
C LYS A 120 -22.32 13.18 -19.51
#